data_AF-X0Y0N7-F1
#
_entry.id   AF-X0Y0N7-F1
#
_cell.length_a   1.000
_cell.length_b   1.000
_cell.length_c   1.000
_cell.angle_alpha   90.00
_cell.angle_beta   90.00
_cell.angle_gamma   90.00
#
_symmetry.space_group_name_H-M   'P 1'
#
loop_
_entity.id
_entity.type
_entity.pdbx_description
1 polymer ?
#
loop_
_entity_poly.entity_id
_entity_poly.type
_entity_poly.pdbx_seq_one_letter_code
_entity_poly.pdbx_strand_id
1 'polypeptide(L)'
;MVPGEIMGRCPAIELLPEIKMLNRMKRTFIEQSEKAVNPAMVVEDDGVIGQPVTDPGGMVYIRSGAQMPQPWQTGTNVALNAEIIAAQQQLVKEGFFNDRFQSLDGRQNMTAFEVGVRKEDDLSVVSPAVTALQKETLDPLLGRVLSLL
;
A
#
# COMPACT_ATOMS: atom_id res chain seq x y z
N MET A 1 -23.46 5.82 -13.21
CA MET A 1 -24.25 6.77 -12.39
C MET A 1 -25.61 6.15 -12.15
N VAL A 2 -26.02 5.97 -10.89
CA VAL A 2 -27.39 5.53 -10.58
C VAL A 2 -28.28 6.77 -10.66
N PRO A 3 -29.36 6.76 -11.45
CA PRO A 3 -30.28 7.89 -11.50
C PRO A 3 -30.83 8.22 -10.09
N GLY A 4 -30.67 9.46 -9.65
CA GLY A 4 -31.23 9.96 -8.38
C GLY A 4 -30.24 10.15 -7.22
N GLU A 5 -28.96 9.81 -7.37
CA GLU A 5 -27.95 10.16 -6.35
C GLU A 5 -27.50 11.62 -6.44
N ILE A 6 -27.44 12.29 -5.28
CA ILE A 6 -26.97 13.69 -5.13
C ILE A 6 -25.43 13.76 -5.07
N MET A 7 -24.79 12.67 -4.61
CA MET A 7 -23.34 12.64 -4.37
C MET A 7 -22.61 12.02 -5.56
N GLY A 8 -21.49 12.64 -5.95
CA GLY A 8 -20.58 12.09 -6.95
C GLY A 8 -19.90 10.81 -6.48
N ARG A 9 -19.56 9.93 -7.42
CA ARG A 9 -18.79 8.71 -7.15
C ARG A 9 -17.37 8.88 -7.66
N CYS A 10 -16.40 8.36 -6.92
CA CYS A 10 -15.01 8.32 -7.35
C CYS A 10 -14.43 6.91 -7.13
N PRO A 11 -13.37 6.53 -7.87
CA PRO A 11 -12.72 5.22 -7.72
C PRO A 11 -12.28 4.93 -6.27
N ALA A 12 -11.96 5.98 -5.50
CA ALA A 12 -11.59 5.84 -4.09
C ALA A 12 -12.73 5.31 -3.21
N ILE A 13 -13.99 5.54 -3.57
CA ILE A 13 -15.15 5.01 -2.84
C ILE A 13 -15.26 3.49 -3.07
N GLU A 14 -15.02 3.04 -4.29
CA GLU A 14 -15.06 1.61 -4.66
C GLU A 14 -13.88 0.86 -4.07
N LEU A 15 -12.70 1.48 -4.02
CA LEU A 15 -11.46 0.91 -3.48
C LEU A 15 -11.25 1.16 -1.98
N LEU A 16 -12.17 1.86 -1.32
CA LEU A 16 -12.09 2.17 0.11
C LEU A 16 -11.81 0.94 1.00
N PRO A 17 -12.44 -0.24 0.79
CA PRO A 17 -12.11 -1.44 1.58
C PRO A 17 -10.65 -1.86 1.40
N GLU A 18 -10.15 -1.86 0.16
CA GLU A 18 -8.77 -2.24 -0.17
C GLU A 18 -7.75 -1.26 0.44
N ILE A 19 -8.03 0.04 0.41
CA ILE A 19 -7.19 1.07 1.04
C ILE A 19 -7.14 0.87 2.55
N LYS A 20 -8.29 0.59 3.19
CA LYS A 20 -8.35 0.31 4.63
C LYS A 20 -7.58 -0.97 4.99
N MET A 21 -7.69 -2.01 4.17
CA MET A 21 -6.94 -3.24 4.34
C MET A 21 -5.44 -2.99 4.24
N LEU A 22 -4.98 -2.27 3.21
CA LEU A 22 -3.58 -1.89 3.03
C LEU A 22 -3.03 -1.11 4.23
N ASN A 23 -3.80 -0.15 4.76
CA ASN A 23 -3.41 0.60 5.96
C ASN A 23 -3.24 -0.31 7.19
N ARG A 24 -4.15 -1.27 7.37
CA ARG A 24 -4.04 -2.27 8.45
C ARG A 24 -2.83 -3.18 8.26
N MET A 25 -2.60 -3.67 7.05
CA MET A 25 -1.45 -4.52 6.73
C MET A 25 -0.13 -3.80 7.00
N LYS A 26 0.00 -2.53 6.59
CA LYS A 26 1.19 -1.72 6.87
C LYS A 26 1.43 -1.57 8.37
N ARG A 27 0.37 -1.37 9.17
CA ARG A 27 0.49 -1.31 10.63
C ARG A 27 1.01 -2.62 11.20
N THR A 28 0.40 -3.75 10.85
CA THR A 28 0.86 -5.07 11.31
C THR A 28 2.29 -5.37 10.86
N PHE A 29 2.67 -4.95 9.65
CA PHE A 29 4.02 -5.14 9.13
C PHE A 29 5.07 -4.36 9.93
N ILE A 30 4.78 -3.13 10.34
CA ILE A 30 5.67 -2.35 11.22
C ILE A 30 5.84 -3.08 12.55
N GLU A 31 4.73 -3.46 13.20
CA GLU A 31 4.75 -4.18 14.48
C GLU A 31 5.53 -5.52 14.38
N GLN A 32 5.42 -6.23 13.26
CA GLN A 32 6.18 -7.46 13.02
C GLN A 32 7.66 -7.19 12.73
N SER A 33 7.97 -6.13 12.00
CA SER A 33 9.35 -5.73 11.69
C SER A 33 10.08 -5.31 12.96
N GLU A 34 9.41 -4.56 13.85
CA GLU A 34 9.95 -4.19 15.17
C GLU A 34 10.23 -5.44 16.02
N LYS A 35 9.32 -6.41 16.06
CA LYS A 35 9.54 -7.68 16.77
C LYS A 35 10.63 -8.55 16.15
N ALA A 36 10.86 -8.44 14.84
CA ALA A 36 11.94 -9.15 14.17
C ALA A 36 13.31 -8.51 14.44
N VAL A 37 13.36 -7.18 14.57
CA VAL A 37 14.59 -6.42 14.87
C VAL A 37 14.94 -6.50 16.36
N ASN A 38 13.96 -6.35 17.24
CA ASN A 38 14.13 -6.44 18.69
C ASN A 38 13.12 -7.44 19.28
N PRO A 39 13.38 -8.75 19.17
CA PRO A 39 12.51 -9.78 19.73
C PRO A 39 12.51 -9.74 21.26
N ALA A 40 11.37 -10.09 21.86
CA ALA A 40 11.30 -10.29 23.30
C ALA A 40 12.22 -11.45 23.73
N MET A 41 12.91 -11.30 24.86
CA MET A 41 13.84 -12.31 25.35
C MET A 41 13.12 -13.26 26.31
N VAL A 42 13.27 -14.57 26.08
CA VAL A 42 12.87 -15.60 27.04
C VAL A 42 14.02 -15.80 28.01
N VAL A 43 13.74 -15.60 29.30
CA VAL A 43 14.70 -15.71 30.40
C VAL A 43 14.11 -16.63 31.46
N GLU A 44 14.95 -17.47 32.04
CA GLU A 44 14.61 -18.25 33.23
C GLU A 44 14.57 -17.34 34.47
N ASP A 45 13.56 -17.49 35.33
CA ASP A 45 13.23 -16.57 36.44
C ASP A 45 14.41 -16.24 37.38
N ASP A 46 15.41 -17.15 37.45
CA ASP A 46 16.58 -17.03 38.32
C ASP A 46 17.94 -17.18 37.59
N GLY A 47 17.93 -17.20 36.25
CA GLY A 47 19.12 -17.52 35.42
C GLY A 47 20.04 -16.33 35.13
N VAL A 48 19.49 -15.11 35.13
CA VAL A 48 20.20 -13.86 34.85
C VAL A 48 20.05 -12.92 36.04
N ILE A 49 21.13 -12.23 36.42
CA ILE A 49 21.08 -11.21 37.46
C ILE A 49 20.56 -9.91 36.84
N GLY A 50 19.26 -9.65 36.96
CA GLY A 50 18.58 -8.49 36.38
C GLY A 50 17.97 -8.75 35.00
N GLN A 51 17.39 -7.72 34.38
CA GLN A 51 16.85 -7.83 33.01
C GLN A 51 18.01 -7.96 31.99
N PRO A 52 17.90 -8.83 30.99
CA PRO A 52 18.92 -8.93 29.94
C PRO A 52 18.99 -7.63 29.14
N VAL A 53 20.20 -7.12 28.95
CA VAL A 53 20.45 -5.95 28.10
C VAL A 53 20.38 -6.38 26.63
N THR A 54 19.43 -5.80 25.88
CA THR A 54 19.23 -6.06 24.44
C THR A 54 19.93 -5.03 23.55
N ASP A 55 20.48 -3.97 24.13
CA ASP A 55 21.19 -2.92 23.40
C ASP A 55 22.58 -3.35 22.91
N PRO A 56 23.04 -2.84 21.76
CA PRO A 56 24.39 -3.12 21.25
C PRO A 56 25.48 -2.76 22.27
N GLY A 57 26.35 -3.73 22.59
CA GLY A 57 27.46 -3.55 23.54
C GLY A 57 27.09 -3.81 25.01
N GLY A 58 25.86 -4.23 25.30
CA GLY A 58 25.45 -4.67 26.64
C GLY A 58 26.10 -5.99 27.06
N MET A 59 26.44 -6.12 28.35
CA MET A 59 26.91 -7.37 28.94
C MET A 59 25.77 -8.06 29.70
N VAL A 60 25.55 -9.34 29.42
CA VAL A 60 24.56 -10.17 30.13
C VAL A 60 25.31 -11.09 31.11
N TYR A 61 24.99 -10.96 32.40
CA TYR A 61 25.57 -11.78 33.47
C TYR A 61 24.68 -12.99 33.75
N ILE A 62 25.22 -14.19 33.52
CA ILE A 62 24.48 -15.46 33.62
C ILE A 62 25.04 -16.24 34.81
N ARG A 63 24.17 -16.87 35.61
CA ARG A 63 24.61 -17.78 36.69
C ARG A 63 25.21 -19.06 36.09
N SER A 64 26.20 -19.63 36.77
CA SER A 64 26.82 -20.89 36.33
C SER A 64 25.77 -22.00 36.26
N GLY A 65 25.52 -22.55 35.07
CA GLY A 65 24.53 -23.59 34.81
C GLY A 65 23.16 -23.13 34.32
N ALA A 66 22.88 -21.82 34.29
CA ALA A 66 21.63 -21.28 33.75
C ALA A 66 21.63 -21.22 32.21
N GLN A 67 20.45 -21.32 31.61
CA GLN A 67 20.33 -21.21 30.15
C GLN A 67 20.55 -19.77 29.68
N MET A 68 21.25 -19.61 28.55
CA MET A 68 21.39 -18.30 27.90
C MET A 68 20.02 -17.75 27.52
N PRO A 69 19.76 -16.45 27.72
CA PRO A 69 18.56 -15.80 27.20
C PRO A 69 18.44 -15.99 25.69
N GLN A 70 17.28 -16.44 25.24
CA GLN A 70 17.01 -16.69 23.83
C GLN A 70 15.92 -15.75 23.32
N PRO A 71 16.04 -15.24 22.08
CA PRO A 71 15.00 -14.44 21.48
C PRO A 71 13.76 -15.31 21.22
N TRP A 72 12.58 -14.76 21.52
CA TRP A 72 11.31 -15.39 21.19
C TRP A 72 11.11 -15.38 19.67
N GLN A 73 11.18 -16.57 19.07
CA GLN A 73 10.96 -16.73 17.63
C GLN A 73 9.47 -17.00 17.35
N THR A 74 8.76 -15.98 16.87
CA THR A 74 7.35 -16.08 16.45
C THR A 74 7.14 -16.79 15.10
N GLY A 75 8.20 -17.21 14.40
CA GLY A 75 8.10 -17.85 13.08
C GLY A 75 7.53 -16.94 11.97
N THR A 76 7.57 -15.62 12.16
CA THR A 76 6.98 -14.66 11.22
C THR A 76 7.92 -14.38 10.04
N ASN A 77 7.42 -14.55 8.81
CA ASN A 77 8.16 -14.22 7.59
C ASN A 77 7.85 -12.77 7.14
N VAL A 78 8.71 -11.84 7.54
CA VAL A 78 8.58 -10.41 7.19
C VAL A 78 8.70 -10.18 5.67
N ALA A 79 9.53 -10.96 4.98
CA ALA A 79 9.73 -10.81 3.53
C ALA A 79 8.47 -11.16 2.72
N LEU A 80 7.81 -12.27 3.08
CA LEU A 80 6.53 -12.65 2.47
C LEU A 80 5.46 -11.57 2.69
N ASN A 81 5.40 -11.01 3.90
CA ASN A 81 4.43 -9.95 4.21
C ASN A 81 4.69 -8.67 3.40
N ALA A 82 5.95 -8.33 3.14
CA ALA A 82 6.30 -7.22 2.26
C ALA A 82 5.83 -7.44 0.82
N GLU A 83 5.97 -8.66 0.29
CA GLU A 83 5.50 -9.03 -1.06
C GLU A 83 3.98 -8.91 -1.17
N ILE A 84 3.24 -9.45 -0.20
CA ILE A 84 1.77 -9.36 -0.18
C ILE A 84 1.32 -7.89 -0.08
N ILE A 85 2.01 -7.06 0.72
CA ILE A 85 1.73 -5.61 0.79
C ILE A 85 2.01 -4.93 -0.55
N ALA A 86 3.07 -5.29 -1.25
CA ALA A 86 3.39 -4.73 -2.56
C ALA A 86 2.33 -5.11 -3.61
N ALA A 87 1.89 -6.36 -3.63
CA ALA A 87 0.79 -6.81 -4.49
C ALA A 87 -0.50 -6.04 -4.20
N GLN A 88 -0.81 -5.84 -2.91
CA GLN A 88 -1.98 -5.05 -2.50
C GLN A 88 -1.87 -3.57 -2.92
N GLN A 89 -0.67 -2.98 -2.84
CA GLN A 89 -0.44 -1.62 -3.34
C GLN A 89 -0.67 -1.52 -4.84
N GLN A 90 -0.28 -2.55 -5.60
CA GLN A 90 -0.47 -2.58 -7.04
C GLN A 90 -1.96 -2.63 -7.40
N LEU A 91 -2.75 -3.46 -6.72
CA LEU A 91 -4.20 -3.52 -6.90
C LEU A 91 -4.85 -2.14 -6.66
N VAL A 92 -4.46 -1.44 -5.60
CA VAL A 92 -4.97 -0.08 -5.35
C VAL A 92 -4.57 0.87 -6.50
N LYS A 93 -3.32 0.85 -6.97
CA LYS A 93 -2.85 1.70 -8.08
C LYS A 93 -3.61 1.43 -9.39
N GLU A 94 -3.85 0.16 -9.70
CA GLU A 94 -4.62 -0.27 -10.88
C GLU A 94 -6.04 0.28 -10.85
N GLY A 95 -6.70 0.25 -9.69
CA GLY A 95 -8.03 0.81 -9.53
C GLY A 95 -8.09 2.34 -9.70
N PHE A 96 -6.97 3.05 -9.59
CA PHE A 96 -6.84 4.48 -9.92
C PHE A 96 -6.38 4.73 -11.37
N PHE A 97 -6.35 3.70 -12.21
CA PHE A 97 -5.91 3.77 -13.61
C PHE A 97 -4.46 4.27 -13.79
N ASN A 98 -3.61 4.19 -12.75
CA ASN A 98 -2.26 4.75 -12.80
C ASN A 98 -1.41 4.12 -13.92
N ASP A 99 -1.53 2.81 -14.08
CA ASP A 99 -0.80 2.03 -15.09
C ASP A 99 -1.19 2.42 -16.53
N ARG A 100 -2.37 3.03 -16.73
CA ARG A 100 -2.86 3.46 -18.04
C ARG A 100 -2.20 4.76 -18.50
N PHE A 101 -1.77 5.61 -17.58
CA PHE A 101 -1.02 6.83 -17.90
C PHE A 101 0.46 6.53 -18.19
N GLN A 102 0.98 5.40 -17.72
CA GLN A 102 2.37 4.96 -17.91
C GLN A 102 2.48 3.82 -18.93
N SER A 103 1.45 3.54 -19.73
CA SER A 103 1.37 2.32 -20.54
C SER A 103 2.43 2.21 -21.66
N LEU A 104 3.08 3.31 -22.01
CA LEU A 104 4.16 3.36 -23.00
C LEU A 104 5.55 3.45 -22.37
N ASP A 105 5.64 3.62 -21.05
CA ASP A 105 6.93 3.79 -20.37
C ASP A 105 7.72 2.46 -20.40
N GLY A 106 9.01 2.55 -20.71
CA GLY A 106 9.93 1.40 -20.80
C GLY A 106 9.78 0.47 -22.02
N ARG A 107 8.85 0.70 -22.95
CA ARG A 107 8.67 -0.15 -24.15
C ARG A 107 9.33 0.46 -25.39
N GLN A 108 10.52 -0.04 -25.76
CA GLN A 108 11.33 0.52 -26.87
C GLN A 108 11.21 -0.24 -28.22
N ASN A 109 10.35 -1.26 -28.32
CA ASN A 109 10.26 -2.15 -29.50
C ASN A 109 8.81 -2.38 -29.99
N MET A 110 8.00 -1.33 -30.08
CA MET A 110 6.63 -1.42 -30.62
C MET A 110 6.50 -0.71 -31.97
N THR A 111 5.67 -1.26 -32.86
CA THR A 111 5.36 -0.60 -34.13
C THR A 111 4.40 0.58 -33.93
N ALA A 112 4.43 1.57 -34.82
CA ALA A 112 3.60 2.77 -34.71
C ALA A 112 2.10 2.45 -34.66
N PHE A 113 1.65 1.38 -35.31
CA PHE A 113 0.26 0.94 -35.29
C PHE A 113 -0.14 0.35 -33.92
N GLU A 114 0.69 -0.52 -33.35
CA GLU A 114 0.44 -1.12 -32.03
C GLU A 114 0.41 -0.05 -30.92
N VAL A 115 1.25 0.99 -31.03
CA VAL A 115 1.22 2.13 -30.11
C VAL A 115 -0.10 2.89 -30.22
N GLY A 116 -0.61 3.10 -31.43
CA GLY A 116 -1.89 3.76 -31.68
C GLY A 116 -3.06 3.00 -31.06
N VAL A 117 -3.20 1.71 -31.38
CA VAL A 117 -4.27 0.85 -30.85
C VAL A 117 -4.22 0.79 -29.33
N ARG A 118 -3.03 0.64 -28.73
CA ARG A 118 -2.89 0.59 -27.28
C ARG A 118 -3.30 1.89 -26.59
N LYS A 119 -2.94 3.03 -27.18
CA LYS A 119 -3.36 4.34 -26.68
C LYS A 119 -4.87 4.50 -26.76
N GLU A 120 -5.52 4.02 -27.82
CA GLU A 120 -6.98 4.02 -27.93
C GLU A 120 -7.63 3.12 -26.89
N ASP A 121 -7.11 1.91 -26.67
CA ASP A 121 -7.60 1.00 -25.63
C ASP A 121 -7.50 1.63 -24.24
N ASP A 122 -6.37 2.24 -23.90
CA ASP A 122 -6.18 2.89 -22.60
C ASP A 122 -7.09 4.11 -22.43
N LEU A 123 -7.26 4.92 -23.49
CA LEU A 123 -8.21 6.03 -23.48
C LEU A 123 -9.65 5.55 -23.34
N SER A 124 -10.03 4.43 -23.95
CA SER A 124 -11.39 3.89 -23.85
C SER A 124 -11.79 3.56 -22.41
N VAL A 125 -10.84 3.07 -21.60
CA VAL A 125 -11.04 2.73 -20.19
C VAL A 125 -11.16 3.98 -19.32
N VAL A 126 -10.38 5.03 -19.60
CA VAL A 126 -10.34 6.27 -18.80
C VAL A 126 -11.46 7.25 -19.19
N SER A 127 -11.94 7.19 -20.44
CA SER A 127 -12.93 8.13 -21.00
C SER A 127 -14.21 8.31 -20.17
N PRO A 128 -14.83 7.27 -19.59
CA PRO A 128 -16.04 7.43 -18.79
C PRO A 128 -15.83 8.30 -17.55
N ALA A 129 -14.70 8.13 -16.86
CA ALA A 129 -14.38 8.90 -15.65
C ALA A 129 -14.14 10.38 -15.97
N VAL A 130 -13.39 10.66 -17.05
CA VAL A 130 -13.10 12.03 -17.50
C VAL A 130 -14.35 12.74 -18.01
N THR A 131 -15.20 12.04 -18.77
CA THR A 131 -16.44 12.61 -19.33
C THR A 131 -17.43 12.97 -18.22
N ALA A 132 -17.56 12.12 -17.20
CA ALA A 132 -18.37 12.43 -16.04
C ALA A 132 -17.87 13.68 -15.32
N LEU A 133 -16.55 13.76 -15.07
CA LEU A 133 -15.93 14.92 -14.42
C LEU A 133 -16.13 16.20 -15.24
N GLN A 134 -16.00 16.14 -16.56
CA GLN A 134 -16.25 17.27 -17.45
C GLN A 134 -17.69 17.76 -17.34
N LYS A 135 -18.67 16.85 -17.42
CA LYS A 135 -20.10 17.20 -17.32
C LYS A 135 -20.50 17.75 -15.95
N GLU A 136 -19.96 17.18 -14.88
CA GLU A 136 -20.34 17.52 -13.51
C GLU A 136 -19.65 18.78 -13.00
N THR A 137 -18.44 19.08 -13.48
CA THR A 137 -17.64 20.19 -12.95
C THR A 137 -17.36 21.25 -14.01
N LEU A 138 -16.80 20.87 -15.16
CA LEU A 138 -16.30 21.82 -16.15
C LEU A 138 -17.45 22.55 -16.85
N ASP A 139 -18.47 21.83 -17.30
CA ASP A 139 -19.64 22.40 -17.99
C ASP A 139 -20.40 23.44 -17.14
N PRO A 140 -20.76 23.16 -15.86
CA PRO A 140 -21.42 24.17 -15.02
C PRO A 140 -20.49 25.33 -14.66
N LEU A 141 -19.18 25.10 -14.52
CA LEU A 141 -18.21 26.18 -14.32
C LEU A 141 -18.15 27.11 -15.54
N LEU A 142 -18.03 26.54 -16.74
CA LEU A 142 -18.02 27.29 -18.00
C LEU A 142 -19.32 28.05 -18.19
N GLY A 143 -20.48 27.42 -17.94
CA GLY A 143 -21.78 28.06 -18.01
C GLY A 143 -21.89 29.26 -17.05
N ARG A 144 -21.38 29.12 -15.81
CA ARG A 144 -21.33 30.24 -14.86
C ARG A 144 -20.41 31.36 -15.31
N VAL A 145 -19.19 31.04 -15.76
CA VAL A 145 -18.22 32.06 -16.21
C VAL A 145 -18.76 32.82 -17.42
N LEU A 146 -19.33 32.12 -18.40
CA LEU A 146 -19.92 32.74 -19.59
C LEU A 146 -21.18 33.55 -19.27
N SER A 147 -21.92 33.22 -18.20
CA SER A 147 -23.08 34.00 -17.77
C SER A 147 -22.72 35.28 -16.99
N LEU A 148 -21.47 35.39 -16.53
CA LEU A 148 -20.96 36.55 -15.79
C LEU A 148 -20.20 37.54 -16.70
N LEU A 149 -19.83 37.09 -17.91
CA LEU A 149 -19.24 37.91 -18.98
C LEU A 149 -20.35 38.58 -19.81
#